data_AF-A0AAD9G2V0-F1
#
_entry.id   AF-A0AAD9G2V0-F1
#
_cell.length_a   1.000
_cell.length_b   1.000
_cell.length_c   1.000
_cell.angle_alpha   90.00
_cell.angle_beta   90.00
_cell.angle_gamma   90.00
#
_symmetry.space_group_name_H-M   'P 1'
#
loop_
_entity.id
_entity.type
_entity.pdbx_description
1 polymer ?
#
loop_
_entity_poly.entity_id
_entity_poly.type
_entity_poly.pdbx_seq_one_letter_code
_entity_poly.pdbx_strand_id
1 'polypeptide(L)'
;MFLSAAQRGDITLLQWLAMYDPEFQGYGGVLDHAAEHGQLECVKWLHNTIPDLQTSTKAMNLAAAHGHLPVVQWLHENRSEGCSHHAIDEAGARGHVDVVQWLTAHRNEGGTKYAMNFAVWYGNARMAHWLYEYRGEGCSIHAMVFAAKRGDLKLLKWLYEHKEELLAPNADDSSPLVMDHAAEYGHFDVVKWLHANTSGGCTTDAMNGAARGGHLEIVQFLHDHRSEGCTTNAMDGAARGGHLEVVKFLHERRREGCSYLAMDYAAAEGHLEVVKFLHSHRSEGCSPWATNSAAGGGHLSIVKFLHENRTEGCTERAIDRAASGGYLEIVQFLHENRPEGCTMEAMDAASCFGHLEVVKFLHFNRNEGCSQSAMDSAARCGHLNVVEWLFENRTEGCSTEAMDGAAWFGHLEVMRFLHENGRAGCTRRAIRDALIGGHVKVARWLAENYAQCRIGHADLVF
;
A
#
# COMPACT_ATOMS: atom_id res chain seq x y z
N MET A 1 -1.52 -22.75 -2.08
CA MET A 1 -1.56 -23.56 -3.32
C MET A 1 -2.93 -23.54 -3.97
N PHE A 2 -4.00 -24.01 -3.32
CA PHE A 2 -5.35 -23.99 -3.91
C PHE A 2 -5.80 -22.60 -4.41
N LEU A 3 -5.60 -21.53 -3.63
CA LEU A 3 -5.93 -20.16 -4.06
C LEU A 3 -5.14 -19.73 -5.31
N SER A 4 -3.81 -19.96 -5.33
CA SER A 4 -2.99 -19.61 -6.51
C SER A 4 -3.38 -20.42 -7.75
N ALA A 5 -3.78 -21.68 -7.60
CA ALA A 5 -4.25 -22.50 -8.71
C ALA A 5 -5.60 -21.98 -9.22
N ALA A 6 -6.52 -21.67 -8.30
CA ALA A 6 -7.82 -21.06 -8.59
C ALA A 6 -7.71 -19.68 -9.25
N GLN A 7 -6.71 -18.86 -8.88
CA GLN A 7 -6.46 -17.57 -9.53
C GLN A 7 -6.03 -17.73 -10.99
N ARG A 8 -5.16 -18.72 -11.26
CA ARG A 8 -4.59 -18.97 -12.60
C ARG A 8 -5.50 -19.79 -13.52
N GLY A 9 -6.59 -20.35 -12.98
CA GLY A 9 -7.44 -21.28 -13.72
C GLY A 9 -6.84 -22.68 -13.89
N ASP A 10 -5.85 -23.05 -13.07
CA ASP A 10 -5.14 -24.33 -13.19
C ASP A 10 -5.94 -25.46 -12.50
N ILE A 11 -6.90 -26.01 -13.25
CA ILE A 11 -7.77 -27.10 -12.80
C ILE A 11 -6.96 -28.36 -12.50
N THR A 12 -5.93 -28.65 -13.28
CA THR A 12 -5.10 -29.85 -13.09
C THR A 12 -4.39 -29.80 -11.75
N LEU A 13 -3.81 -28.65 -11.39
CA LEU A 13 -3.21 -28.45 -10.08
C LEU A 13 -4.24 -28.47 -8.96
N LEU A 14 -5.44 -27.91 -9.15
CA LEU A 14 -6.53 -27.99 -8.16
C LEU A 14 -6.97 -29.44 -7.89
N GLN A 15 -7.13 -30.23 -8.96
CA GLN A 15 -7.48 -31.65 -8.86
C GLN A 15 -6.39 -32.44 -8.13
N TRP A 16 -5.14 -32.22 -8.50
CA TRP A 16 -4.00 -32.86 -7.85
C TRP A 16 -3.93 -32.49 -6.36
N LEU A 17 -4.10 -31.21 -6.02
CA LEU A 17 -4.11 -30.75 -4.62
C LEU A 17 -5.25 -31.36 -3.82
N ALA A 18 -6.43 -31.53 -4.43
CA ALA A 18 -7.58 -32.16 -3.77
C ALA A 18 -7.38 -33.65 -3.52
N MET A 19 -6.67 -34.35 -4.40
CA MET A 19 -6.26 -35.74 -4.17
C MET A 19 -5.18 -35.83 -3.08
N TYR A 20 -4.28 -34.84 -3.03
CA TYR A 20 -3.16 -34.81 -2.09
C TYR A 20 -3.60 -34.50 -0.65
N ASP A 21 -4.58 -33.59 -0.47
CA ASP A 21 -5.13 -33.22 0.82
C ASP A 21 -6.66 -33.39 0.84
N PRO A 22 -7.16 -34.63 1.03
CA PRO A 22 -8.59 -34.92 1.03
C PRO A 22 -9.36 -34.29 2.20
N GLU A 23 -8.67 -33.92 3.29
CA GLU A 23 -9.30 -33.33 4.48
C GLU A 23 -9.42 -31.81 4.40
N PHE A 24 -8.89 -31.17 3.34
CA PHE A 24 -8.94 -29.72 3.17
C PHE A 24 -10.38 -29.19 3.18
N GLN A 25 -10.69 -28.31 4.14
CA GLN A 25 -12.05 -27.74 4.29
C GLN A 25 -12.19 -26.34 3.67
N GLY A 26 -11.11 -25.74 3.16
CA GLY A 26 -11.07 -24.35 2.72
C GLY A 26 -11.62 -24.09 1.30
N TYR A 27 -12.28 -25.07 0.68
CA TYR A 27 -12.71 -24.99 -0.74
C TYR A 27 -13.68 -23.84 -1.02
N GLY A 28 -14.46 -23.38 -0.04
CA GLY A 28 -15.32 -22.21 -0.19
C GLY A 28 -14.54 -20.95 -0.59
N GLY A 29 -13.42 -20.70 0.09
CA GLY A 29 -12.53 -19.58 -0.25
C GLY A 29 -11.82 -19.77 -1.59
N VAL A 30 -11.57 -21.02 -2.00
CA VAL A 30 -10.99 -21.35 -3.32
C VAL A 30 -11.98 -21.04 -4.44
N LEU A 31 -13.26 -21.34 -4.23
CA LEU A 31 -14.32 -20.99 -5.16
C LEU A 31 -14.53 -19.48 -5.24
N ASP A 32 -14.56 -18.78 -4.11
CA ASP A 32 -14.66 -17.32 -4.07
C ASP A 32 -13.53 -16.67 -4.89
N HIS A 33 -12.30 -17.16 -4.74
CA HIS A 33 -11.13 -16.63 -5.44
C HIS A 33 -11.10 -17.02 -6.94
N ALA A 34 -11.58 -18.22 -7.30
CA ALA A 34 -11.78 -18.59 -8.70
C ALA A 34 -12.82 -17.67 -9.38
N ALA A 35 -13.89 -17.33 -8.66
CA ALA A 35 -14.94 -16.43 -9.15
C ALA A 35 -14.44 -14.99 -9.29
N GLU A 36 -13.65 -14.49 -8.34
CA GLU A 36 -12.97 -13.19 -8.37
C GLU A 36 -12.08 -13.02 -9.62
N HIS A 37 -11.45 -14.10 -10.07
CA HIS A 37 -10.55 -14.09 -11.24
C HIS A 37 -11.20 -14.62 -12.53
N GLY A 38 -12.52 -14.86 -12.54
CA GLY A 38 -13.26 -15.21 -13.74
C GLY A 38 -13.05 -16.65 -14.22
N GLN A 39 -12.51 -17.53 -13.37
CA GLN A 39 -12.13 -18.90 -13.73
C GLN A 39 -13.34 -19.84 -13.67
N LEU A 40 -14.24 -19.70 -14.66
CA LEU A 40 -15.52 -20.43 -14.73
C LEU A 40 -15.36 -21.95 -14.62
N GLU A 41 -14.35 -22.52 -15.28
CA GLU A 41 -14.14 -23.97 -15.29
C GLU A 41 -13.65 -24.48 -13.92
N CYS A 42 -12.85 -23.69 -13.18
CA CYS A 42 -12.52 -24.00 -11.78
C CYS A 42 -13.76 -23.94 -10.88
N VAL A 43 -14.61 -22.92 -11.06
CA VAL A 43 -15.87 -22.76 -10.31
C VAL A 43 -16.80 -23.96 -10.54
N LYS A 44 -16.99 -24.37 -11.80
CA LYS A 44 -17.77 -25.57 -12.17
C LYS A 44 -17.21 -26.83 -11.53
N TRP A 45 -15.91 -27.04 -11.64
CA TRP A 45 -15.25 -28.22 -11.08
C TRP A 45 -15.42 -28.30 -9.55
N LEU A 46 -15.15 -27.19 -8.84
CA LEU A 46 -15.29 -27.10 -7.39
C LEU A 46 -16.72 -27.42 -6.94
N HIS A 47 -17.72 -26.84 -7.59
CA HIS A 47 -19.12 -27.07 -7.27
C HIS A 47 -19.57 -28.52 -7.50
N ASN A 48 -19.14 -29.14 -8.60
CA ASN A 48 -19.58 -30.50 -8.97
C ASN A 48 -18.85 -31.60 -8.18
N THR A 49 -17.65 -31.32 -7.66
CA THR A 49 -16.74 -32.35 -7.13
C THR A 49 -16.66 -32.35 -5.60
N ILE A 50 -16.82 -31.20 -4.95
CA ILE A 50 -16.64 -31.07 -3.50
C ILE A 50 -17.99 -31.16 -2.78
N PRO A 51 -18.28 -32.24 -2.02
CA PRO A 51 -19.51 -32.36 -1.25
C PRO A 51 -19.60 -31.29 -0.16
N ASP A 52 -20.82 -30.83 0.15
CA ASP A 52 -21.11 -29.90 1.27
C ASP A 52 -20.26 -28.62 1.28
N LEU A 53 -19.86 -28.16 0.09
CA LEU A 53 -19.03 -26.98 -0.11
C LEU A 53 -19.65 -25.74 0.57
N GLN A 54 -19.05 -25.32 1.68
CA GLN A 54 -19.48 -24.15 2.43
C GLN A 54 -19.36 -22.92 1.55
N THR A 55 -20.49 -22.30 1.26
CA THR A 55 -20.60 -21.28 0.22
C THR A 55 -21.37 -20.09 0.72
N SER A 56 -21.00 -18.94 0.16
CA SER A 56 -21.55 -17.66 0.56
C SER A 56 -21.85 -16.83 -0.68
N THR A 57 -22.55 -15.72 -0.48
CA THR A 57 -22.82 -14.74 -1.54
C THR A 57 -21.55 -14.07 -2.11
N LYS A 58 -20.37 -14.30 -1.49
CA LYS A 58 -19.09 -13.69 -1.89
C LYS A 58 -18.67 -14.04 -3.30
N ALA A 59 -18.77 -15.30 -3.73
CA ALA A 59 -18.41 -15.70 -5.09
C ALA A 59 -19.12 -14.85 -6.16
N MET A 60 -20.43 -14.63 -6.01
CA MET A 60 -21.19 -13.82 -6.95
C MET A 60 -20.88 -12.33 -6.81
N ASN A 61 -20.72 -11.82 -5.58
CA ASN A 61 -20.30 -10.43 -5.35
C ASN A 61 -18.93 -10.14 -5.99
N LEU A 62 -17.95 -11.03 -5.83
CA LEU A 62 -16.60 -10.89 -6.38
C LEU A 62 -16.59 -11.04 -7.90
N ALA A 63 -17.29 -12.03 -8.46
CA ALA A 63 -17.45 -12.17 -9.90
C ALA A 63 -18.09 -10.91 -10.53
N ALA A 64 -19.11 -10.35 -9.87
CA ALA A 64 -19.76 -9.12 -10.31
C ALA A 64 -18.82 -7.90 -10.21
N ALA A 65 -18.12 -7.76 -9.08
CA ALA A 65 -17.15 -6.70 -8.85
C ALA A 65 -16.02 -6.71 -9.89
N HIS A 66 -15.64 -7.86 -10.43
CA HIS A 66 -14.57 -7.97 -11.43
C HIS A 66 -15.07 -8.11 -12.88
N GLY A 67 -16.37 -7.94 -13.11
CA GLY A 67 -16.94 -7.89 -14.46
C GLY A 67 -17.07 -9.26 -15.13
N HIS A 68 -17.07 -10.35 -14.36
CA HIS A 68 -17.10 -11.71 -14.89
C HIS A 68 -18.54 -12.19 -15.11
N LEU A 69 -19.24 -11.57 -16.07
CA LEU A 69 -20.63 -11.90 -16.41
C LEU A 69 -20.89 -13.41 -16.63
N PRO A 70 -20.03 -14.18 -17.33
CA PRO A 70 -20.25 -15.62 -17.48
C PRO A 70 -20.25 -16.39 -16.15
N VAL A 71 -19.40 -15.97 -15.20
CA VAL A 71 -19.37 -16.57 -13.86
C VAL A 71 -20.62 -16.15 -13.08
N VAL A 72 -21.04 -14.88 -13.17
CA VAL A 72 -22.27 -14.40 -12.53
C VAL A 72 -23.50 -15.16 -13.02
N GLN A 73 -23.65 -15.33 -14.33
CA GLN A 73 -24.74 -16.09 -14.96
C GLN A 73 -24.74 -17.54 -14.48
N TRP A 74 -23.59 -18.19 -14.54
CA TRP A 74 -23.46 -19.59 -14.14
C TRP A 74 -23.76 -19.78 -12.65
N LEU A 75 -23.23 -18.92 -11.78
CA LEU A 75 -23.49 -18.97 -10.33
C LEU A 75 -24.98 -18.77 -10.02
N HIS A 76 -25.71 -17.97 -10.82
CA HIS A 76 -27.15 -17.77 -10.64
C HIS A 76 -27.98 -18.98 -11.06
N GLU A 77 -27.64 -19.62 -12.18
CA GLU A 77 -28.37 -20.78 -12.69
C GLU A 77 -28.16 -22.04 -11.82
N ASN A 78 -26.98 -22.18 -11.23
CA ASN A 78 -26.55 -23.42 -10.58
C ASN A 78 -26.51 -23.33 -9.06
N ARG A 79 -26.79 -22.17 -8.46
CA ARG A 79 -26.67 -21.99 -7.01
C ARG A 79 -27.77 -21.12 -6.40
N SER A 80 -28.06 -21.38 -5.12
CA SER A 80 -29.18 -20.79 -4.40
C SER A 80 -28.80 -19.69 -3.41
N GLU A 81 -27.51 -19.49 -3.07
CA GLU A 81 -27.12 -18.50 -2.04
C GLU A 81 -27.35 -17.06 -2.50
N GLY A 82 -27.36 -16.85 -3.81
CA GLY A 82 -27.62 -15.56 -4.41
C GLY A 82 -26.47 -14.57 -4.27
N CYS A 83 -26.80 -13.28 -4.11
CA CYS A 83 -25.86 -12.17 -3.98
C CYS A 83 -26.39 -11.15 -2.97
N SER A 84 -25.58 -10.16 -2.64
CA SER A 84 -26.01 -9.01 -1.85
C SER A 84 -25.97 -7.74 -2.70
N HIS A 85 -26.45 -6.63 -2.16
CA HIS A 85 -26.32 -5.30 -2.79
C HIS A 85 -24.88 -4.95 -3.20
N HIS A 86 -23.87 -5.52 -2.52
CA HIS A 86 -22.46 -5.39 -2.90
C HIS A 86 -22.16 -5.80 -4.35
N ALA A 87 -22.87 -6.79 -4.92
CA ALA A 87 -22.65 -7.21 -6.30
C ALA A 87 -22.93 -6.06 -7.28
N ILE A 88 -24.03 -5.33 -7.10
CA ILE A 88 -24.40 -4.19 -7.93
C ILE A 88 -23.56 -2.97 -7.57
N ASP A 89 -23.31 -2.71 -6.29
CA ASP A 89 -22.55 -1.54 -5.85
C ASP A 89 -21.10 -1.57 -6.38
N GLU A 90 -20.43 -2.72 -6.32
CA GLU A 90 -19.04 -2.86 -6.81
C GLU A 90 -18.97 -3.02 -8.34
N ALA A 91 -19.92 -3.71 -8.97
CA ALA A 91 -19.99 -3.77 -10.43
C ALA A 91 -20.26 -2.37 -11.02
N GLY A 92 -21.15 -1.60 -10.38
CA GLY A 92 -21.42 -0.20 -10.69
C GLY A 92 -20.18 0.66 -10.49
N ALA A 93 -19.51 0.52 -9.33
CA ALA A 93 -18.27 1.20 -9.01
C ALA A 93 -17.25 1.10 -10.13
N ARG A 94 -17.02 -0.11 -10.64
CA ARG A 94 -15.95 -0.40 -11.61
C ARG A 94 -16.41 -0.30 -13.07
N GLY A 95 -17.66 0.10 -13.31
CA GLY A 95 -18.17 0.39 -14.65
C GLY A 95 -18.60 -0.84 -15.46
N HIS A 96 -18.87 -1.97 -14.80
CA HIS A 96 -19.35 -3.20 -15.43
C HIS A 96 -20.85 -3.09 -15.76
N VAL A 97 -21.17 -2.28 -16.77
CA VAL A 97 -22.56 -1.96 -17.18
C VAL A 97 -23.35 -3.22 -17.53
N ASP A 98 -22.74 -4.18 -18.22
CA ASP A 98 -23.34 -5.45 -18.62
C ASP A 98 -23.71 -6.32 -17.40
N VAL A 99 -22.82 -6.41 -16.40
CA VAL A 99 -23.09 -7.09 -15.14
C VAL A 99 -24.21 -6.40 -14.36
N VAL A 100 -24.18 -5.07 -14.25
CA VAL A 100 -25.22 -4.32 -13.53
C VAL A 100 -26.58 -4.46 -14.22
N GLN A 101 -26.63 -4.35 -15.54
CA GLN A 101 -27.85 -4.56 -16.33
C GLN A 101 -28.40 -5.98 -16.12
N TRP A 102 -27.52 -6.98 -16.20
CA TRP A 102 -27.92 -8.36 -16.03
C TRP A 102 -28.43 -8.64 -14.62
N LEU A 103 -27.70 -8.22 -13.58
CA LEU A 103 -28.13 -8.37 -12.18
C LEU A 103 -29.46 -7.67 -11.94
N THR A 104 -29.65 -6.46 -12.47
CA THR A 104 -30.91 -5.71 -12.33
C THR A 104 -32.09 -6.43 -12.99
N ALA A 105 -31.88 -7.10 -14.12
CA ALA A 105 -32.94 -7.81 -14.83
C ALA A 105 -33.33 -9.16 -14.20
N HIS A 106 -32.42 -9.78 -13.44
CA HIS A 106 -32.59 -11.15 -12.96
C HIS A 106 -32.70 -11.27 -11.43
N ARG A 107 -32.39 -10.21 -10.68
CA ARG A 107 -32.21 -10.24 -9.22
C ARG A 107 -32.92 -9.07 -8.52
N ASN A 108 -33.40 -9.33 -7.30
CA ASN A 108 -34.23 -8.41 -6.52
C ASN A 108 -33.47 -7.71 -5.40
N GLU A 109 -32.24 -8.12 -5.12
CA GLU A 109 -31.42 -7.62 -4.01
C GLU A 109 -31.05 -6.14 -4.16
N GLY A 110 -31.16 -5.59 -5.38
CA GLY A 110 -30.96 -4.17 -5.68
C GLY A 110 -29.53 -3.69 -5.42
N GLY A 111 -29.27 -2.41 -5.66
CA GLY A 111 -28.06 -1.75 -5.16
C GLY A 111 -28.44 -0.69 -4.14
N THR A 112 -27.45 0.04 -3.66
CA THR A 112 -27.63 1.16 -2.75
C THR A 112 -27.13 2.45 -3.39
N LYS A 113 -27.27 3.57 -2.68
CA LYS A 113 -26.62 4.84 -3.02
C LYS A 113 -25.08 4.72 -3.20
N TYR A 114 -24.45 3.66 -2.69
CA TYR A 114 -23.03 3.41 -2.88
C TYR A 114 -22.68 3.09 -4.33
N ALA A 115 -23.58 2.47 -5.12
CA ALA A 115 -23.35 2.24 -6.54
C ALA A 115 -23.01 3.55 -7.28
N MET A 116 -23.81 4.61 -7.06
CA MET A 116 -23.56 5.89 -7.70
C MET A 116 -22.36 6.60 -7.10
N ASN A 117 -22.22 6.64 -5.76
CA ASN A 117 -21.05 7.23 -5.11
C ASN A 117 -19.73 6.63 -5.65
N PHE A 118 -19.66 5.31 -5.76
CA PHE A 118 -18.47 4.63 -6.25
C PHE A 118 -18.29 4.78 -7.76
N ALA A 119 -19.37 4.76 -8.55
CA ALA A 119 -19.28 5.07 -9.98
C ALA A 119 -18.61 6.44 -10.20
N VAL A 120 -18.97 7.45 -9.39
CA VAL A 120 -18.33 8.77 -9.44
C VAL A 120 -16.87 8.72 -8.96
N TRP A 121 -16.57 8.00 -7.87
CA TRP A 121 -15.18 7.83 -7.40
C TRP A 121 -14.28 7.22 -8.49
N TYR A 122 -14.70 6.15 -9.16
CA TYR A 122 -13.89 5.55 -10.23
C TYR A 122 -13.93 6.34 -11.54
N GLY A 123 -14.77 7.37 -11.66
CA GLY A 123 -14.87 8.24 -12.83
C GLY A 123 -15.77 7.68 -13.94
N ASN A 124 -16.67 6.77 -13.60
CA ASN A 124 -17.60 6.15 -14.52
C ASN A 124 -18.85 7.02 -14.68
N ALA A 125 -18.70 8.20 -15.30
CA ALA A 125 -19.81 9.13 -15.54
C ALA A 125 -20.96 8.48 -16.33
N ARG A 126 -20.65 7.60 -17.29
CA ARG A 126 -21.65 6.80 -18.02
C ARG A 126 -22.48 5.92 -17.08
N MET A 127 -21.83 5.28 -16.09
CA MET A 127 -22.54 4.48 -15.09
C MET A 127 -23.36 5.38 -14.15
N ALA A 128 -22.83 6.53 -13.74
CA ALA A 128 -23.58 7.48 -12.92
C ALA A 128 -24.87 7.95 -13.63
N HIS A 129 -24.81 8.31 -14.91
CA HIS A 129 -26.01 8.63 -15.69
C HIS A 129 -26.95 7.44 -15.86
N TRP A 130 -26.42 6.24 -16.14
CA TRP A 130 -27.25 5.03 -16.24
C TRP A 130 -27.98 4.72 -14.93
N LEU A 131 -27.30 4.83 -13.78
CA LEU A 131 -27.91 4.64 -12.46
C LEU A 131 -28.98 5.69 -12.18
N TYR A 132 -28.82 6.94 -12.64
CA TYR A 132 -29.85 7.97 -12.52
C TYR A 132 -31.08 7.70 -13.40
N GLU A 133 -30.88 7.31 -14.66
CA GLU A 133 -31.99 7.07 -15.60
C GLU A 133 -32.83 5.85 -15.24
N TYR A 134 -32.19 4.79 -14.76
CA TYR A 134 -32.83 3.48 -14.60
C TYR A 134 -33.01 3.06 -13.14
N ARG A 135 -32.51 3.84 -12.18
CA ARG A 135 -32.60 3.49 -10.76
C ARG A 135 -32.91 4.69 -9.87
N GLY A 136 -33.61 4.43 -8.76
CA GLY A 136 -34.16 5.46 -7.87
C GLY A 136 -33.46 5.58 -6.52
N GLU A 137 -32.34 4.90 -6.28
CA GLU A 137 -31.66 4.94 -4.97
C GLU A 137 -30.83 6.22 -4.74
N GLY A 138 -30.62 7.02 -5.78
CA GLY A 138 -29.90 8.30 -5.72
C GLY A 138 -28.42 8.15 -5.33
N CYS A 139 -27.88 9.20 -4.69
CA CYS A 139 -26.53 9.21 -4.13
C CYS A 139 -26.47 9.91 -2.78
N SER A 140 -25.27 10.06 -2.22
CA SER A 140 -25.03 10.95 -1.09
C SER A 140 -24.15 12.13 -1.51
N ILE A 141 -23.99 13.13 -0.63
CA ILE A 141 -23.06 14.24 -0.84
C ILE A 141 -21.62 13.78 -1.15
N HIS A 142 -21.23 12.57 -0.73
CA HIS A 142 -19.94 11.98 -1.08
C HIS A 142 -19.73 11.82 -2.60
N ALA A 143 -20.78 11.63 -3.41
CA ALA A 143 -20.63 11.63 -4.86
C ALA A 143 -20.06 12.97 -5.35
N MET A 144 -20.53 14.10 -4.80
CA MET A 144 -20.03 15.43 -5.14
C MET A 144 -18.60 15.63 -4.61
N VAL A 145 -18.30 15.14 -3.40
CA VAL A 145 -16.93 15.12 -2.85
C VAL A 145 -15.99 14.35 -3.78
N PHE A 146 -16.39 13.18 -4.27
CA PHE A 146 -15.58 12.37 -5.17
C PHE A 146 -15.41 13.03 -6.55
N ALA A 147 -16.46 13.64 -7.11
CA ALA A 147 -16.34 14.41 -8.34
C ALA A 147 -15.36 15.59 -8.18
N ALA A 148 -15.44 16.29 -7.06
CA ALA A 148 -14.57 17.41 -6.73
C ALA A 148 -13.11 16.98 -6.53
N LYS A 149 -12.87 15.89 -5.79
CA LYS A 149 -11.55 15.27 -5.62
C LYS A 149 -10.90 14.84 -6.94
N ARG A 150 -11.70 14.47 -7.94
CA ARG A 150 -11.24 14.10 -9.28
C ARG A 150 -11.06 15.29 -10.24
N GLY A 151 -11.59 16.46 -9.89
CA GLY A 151 -11.62 17.61 -10.79
C GLY A 151 -12.64 17.49 -11.91
N ASP A 152 -13.62 16.59 -11.80
CA ASP A 152 -14.65 16.44 -12.83
C ASP A 152 -15.74 17.51 -12.65
N LEU A 153 -15.41 18.73 -13.08
CA LEU A 153 -16.29 19.88 -12.98
C LEU A 153 -17.62 19.67 -13.72
N LYS A 154 -17.62 18.90 -14.82
CA LYS A 154 -18.84 18.63 -15.59
C LYS A 154 -19.79 17.73 -14.80
N LEU A 155 -19.26 16.62 -14.28
CA LEU A 155 -20.05 15.70 -13.47
C LEU A 155 -20.49 16.36 -12.16
N LEU A 156 -19.64 17.17 -11.53
CA LEU A 156 -19.99 17.91 -10.32
C LEU A 156 -21.14 18.89 -10.56
N LYS A 157 -21.11 19.66 -11.65
CA LYS A 157 -22.21 20.55 -12.05
C LYS A 157 -23.51 19.77 -12.25
N TRP A 158 -23.43 18.65 -12.98
CA TRP A 158 -24.59 17.80 -13.21
C TRP A 158 -25.17 17.23 -11.90
N LEU A 159 -24.31 16.71 -11.00
CA LEU A 159 -24.73 16.23 -9.68
C LEU A 159 -25.39 17.35 -8.85
N TYR A 160 -24.87 18.57 -8.93
CA TYR A 160 -25.42 19.73 -8.22
C TYR A 160 -26.78 20.17 -8.78
N GLU A 161 -26.94 20.17 -10.10
CA GLU A 161 -28.21 20.51 -10.77
C GLU A 161 -29.33 19.51 -10.43
N HIS A 162 -29.01 18.23 -10.20
CA HIS A 162 -29.96 17.17 -9.91
C HIS A 162 -30.02 16.78 -8.43
N LYS A 163 -29.40 17.58 -7.53
CA LYS A 163 -29.22 17.23 -6.11
C LYS A 163 -30.54 16.98 -5.36
N GLU A 164 -31.61 17.69 -5.71
CA GLU A 164 -32.93 17.55 -5.06
C GLU A 164 -33.56 16.18 -5.34
N GLU A 165 -33.24 15.58 -6.49
CA GLU A 165 -33.71 14.25 -6.87
C GLU A 165 -32.75 13.15 -6.39
N LEU A 166 -31.45 13.45 -6.40
CA LEU A 166 -30.40 12.48 -6.07
C LEU A 166 -30.17 12.30 -4.58
N LEU A 167 -30.36 13.33 -3.76
CA LEU A 167 -30.09 13.28 -2.33
C LEU A 167 -31.35 12.95 -1.53
N ALA A 168 -31.16 12.32 -0.36
CA ALA A 168 -32.27 12.05 0.54
C ALA A 168 -32.94 13.37 1.00
N PRO A 169 -34.27 13.38 1.23
CA PRO A 169 -34.96 14.55 1.76
C PRO A 169 -34.33 14.97 3.10
N ASN A 170 -33.84 16.21 3.18
CA ASN A 170 -33.08 16.79 4.31
C ASN A 170 -31.60 16.37 4.41
N ALA A 171 -31.00 15.82 3.36
CA ALA A 171 -29.56 15.66 3.31
C ALA A 171 -28.87 17.04 3.34
N ASP A 172 -27.75 17.14 4.08
CA ASP A 172 -26.86 18.29 3.98
C ASP A 172 -26.19 18.29 2.61
N ASP A 173 -26.68 19.15 1.73
CA ASP A 173 -26.17 19.38 0.38
C ASP A 173 -25.05 20.44 0.34
N SER A 174 -24.67 20.95 1.52
CA SER A 174 -23.76 22.06 1.72
C SER A 174 -22.48 21.66 2.46
N SER A 175 -22.00 20.44 2.23
CA SER A 175 -20.80 19.94 2.90
C SER A 175 -19.54 20.71 2.46
N PRO A 176 -18.76 21.28 3.41
CA PRO A 176 -17.51 21.99 3.10
C PRO A 176 -16.43 21.06 2.51
N LEU A 177 -16.58 19.74 2.73
CA LEU A 177 -15.67 18.71 2.22
C LEU A 177 -15.53 18.72 0.69
N VAL A 178 -16.55 19.19 -0.02
CA VAL A 178 -16.51 19.26 -1.49
C VAL A 178 -15.43 20.25 -1.95
N MET A 179 -15.34 21.42 -1.31
CA MET A 179 -14.30 22.41 -1.63
C MET A 179 -12.95 22.03 -1.01
N ASP A 180 -12.95 21.47 0.20
CA ASP A 180 -11.71 21.03 0.87
C ASP A 180 -10.93 20.03 0.00
N HIS A 181 -11.61 19.00 -0.53
CA HIS A 181 -10.97 18.04 -1.41
C HIS A 181 -10.66 18.58 -2.80
N ALA A 182 -11.49 19.47 -3.38
CA ALA A 182 -11.11 20.13 -4.63
C ALA A 182 -9.79 20.91 -4.48
N ALA A 183 -9.62 21.59 -3.35
CA ALA A 183 -8.43 22.37 -3.03
C ALA A 183 -7.21 21.49 -2.75
N GLU A 184 -7.39 20.41 -1.97
CA GLU A 184 -6.34 19.42 -1.68
C GLU A 184 -5.72 18.79 -2.93
N TYR A 185 -6.55 18.49 -3.93
CA TYR A 185 -6.12 17.82 -5.17
C TYR A 185 -5.87 18.78 -6.34
N GLY A 186 -5.94 20.09 -6.12
CA GLY A 186 -5.45 21.07 -7.09
C GLY A 186 -6.45 21.50 -8.17
N HIS A 187 -7.74 21.22 -7.98
CA HIS A 187 -8.77 21.49 -8.99
C HIS A 187 -9.30 22.92 -8.87
N PHE A 188 -8.51 23.89 -9.32
CA PHE A 188 -8.81 25.31 -9.11
C PHE A 188 -10.08 25.79 -9.81
N ASP A 189 -10.42 25.23 -10.98
CA ASP A 189 -11.68 25.50 -11.67
C ASP A 189 -12.90 25.03 -10.87
N VAL A 190 -12.81 23.87 -10.23
CA VAL A 190 -13.80 23.35 -9.29
C VAL A 190 -13.90 24.25 -8.06
N VAL A 191 -12.78 24.65 -7.45
CA VAL A 191 -12.78 25.57 -6.29
C VAL A 191 -13.46 26.90 -6.64
N LYS A 192 -13.12 27.51 -7.78
CA LYS A 192 -13.75 28.76 -8.25
C LYS A 192 -15.25 28.59 -8.49
N TRP A 193 -15.65 27.49 -9.11
CA TRP A 193 -17.04 27.22 -9.37
C TRP A 193 -17.83 27.02 -8.07
N LEU A 194 -17.33 26.19 -7.15
CA LEU A 194 -17.94 25.98 -5.84
C LEU A 194 -18.06 27.30 -5.07
N HIS A 195 -16.99 28.09 -5.03
CA HIS A 195 -16.97 29.40 -4.37
C HIS A 195 -18.10 30.33 -4.83
N ALA A 196 -18.35 30.37 -6.15
CA ALA A 196 -19.28 31.30 -6.77
C ALA A 196 -20.73 30.79 -6.82
N ASN A 197 -20.94 29.46 -6.77
CA ASN A 197 -22.24 28.85 -7.07
C ASN A 197 -22.82 28.02 -5.92
N THR A 198 -22.09 27.81 -4.82
CA THR A 198 -22.59 27.02 -3.68
C THR A 198 -22.45 27.75 -2.35
N SER A 199 -23.29 27.39 -1.39
CA SER A 199 -23.28 27.92 -0.02
C SER A 199 -22.44 27.10 0.95
N GLY A 200 -21.92 25.92 0.55
CA GLY A 200 -21.27 24.97 1.44
C GLY A 200 -19.92 25.41 2.03
N GLY A 201 -19.35 26.50 1.54
CA GLY A 201 -18.09 27.05 2.07
C GLY A 201 -16.92 26.06 1.98
N CYS A 202 -15.95 26.23 2.86
CA CYS A 202 -14.85 25.29 3.10
C CYS A 202 -14.48 25.29 4.59
N THR A 203 -13.51 24.47 4.99
CA THR A 203 -12.87 24.56 6.31
C THR A 203 -11.42 25.02 6.18
N THR A 204 -10.68 25.04 7.29
CA THR A 204 -9.22 25.22 7.25
C THR A 204 -8.51 24.15 6.41
N ASP A 205 -9.16 23.00 6.18
CA ASP A 205 -8.57 21.88 5.44
C ASP A 205 -8.44 22.17 3.94
N ALA A 206 -9.25 23.08 3.37
CA ALA A 206 -9.02 23.53 2.00
C ALA A 206 -7.64 24.15 1.81
N MET A 207 -7.26 25.10 2.68
CA MET A 207 -5.96 25.76 2.57
C MET A 207 -4.81 24.84 3.05
N ASN A 208 -5.04 24.03 4.10
CA ASN A 208 -4.05 23.04 4.54
C ASN A 208 -3.75 22.02 3.43
N GLY A 209 -4.79 21.48 2.81
CA GLY A 209 -4.71 20.51 1.72
C GLY A 209 -4.06 21.11 0.48
N ALA A 210 -4.51 22.28 0.04
CA ALA A 210 -3.93 22.99 -1.10
C ALA A 210 -2.44 23.27 -0.90
N ALA A 211 -2.04 23.66 0.33
CA ALA A 211 -0.65 23.90 0.65
C ALA A 211 0.19 22.60 0.62
N ARG A 212 -0.34 21.51 1.16
CA ARG A 212 0.29 20.17 1.10
C ARG A 212 0.43 19.65 -0.33
N GLY A 213 -0.51 19.94 -1.22
CA GLY A 213 -0.45 19.60 -2.65
C GLY A 213 0.34 20.58 -3.51
N GLY A 214 0.83 21.69 -2.93
CA GLY A 214 1.63 22.68 -3.65
C GLY A 214 0.84 23.62 -4.55
N HIS A 215 -0.47 23.71 -4.36
CA HIS A 215 -1.39 24.45 -5.21
C HIS A 215 -1.43 25.94 -4.83
N LEU A 216 -0.34 26.67 -5.12
CA LEU A 216 -0.16 28.08 -4.72
C LEU A 216 -1.32 28.98 -5.18
N GLU A 217 -1.83 28.80 -6.40
CA GLU A 217 -2.96 29.60 -6.91
C GLU A 217 -4.22 29.41 -6.06
N ILE A 218 -4.46 28.18 -5.58
CA ILE A 218 -5.61 27.88 -4.70
C ILE A 218 -5.36 28.48 -3.31
N VAL A 219 -4.14 28.36 -2.77
CA VAL A 219 -3.78 28.98 -1.48
C VAL A 219 -3.99 30.50 -1.52
N GLN A 220 -3.54 31.16 -2.58
CA GLN A 220 -3.75 32.60 -2.80
C GLN A 220 -5.23 32.94 -2.92
N PHE A 221 -5.97 32.18 -3.74
CA PHE A 221 -7.41 32.40 -3.90
C PHE A 221 -8.18 32.27 -2.59
N LEU A 222 -7.91 31.21 -1.82
CA LEU A 222 -8.52 31.00 -0.51
C LEU A 222 -8.10 32.10 0.48
N HIS A 223 -6.85 32.57 0.45
CA HIS A 223 -6.41 33.67 1.30
C HIS A 223 -7.17 34.98 1.02
N ASP A 224 -7.37 35.29 -0.26
CA ASP A 224 -7.95 36.57 -0.68
C ASP A 224 -9.50 36.60 -0.59
N HIS A 225 -10.16 35.43 -0.69
CA HIS A 225 -11.61 35.36 -0.85
C HIS A 225 -12.35 34.54 0.23
N ARG A 226 -11.62 33.96 1.19
CA ARG A 226 -12.18 33.12 2.27
C ARG A 226 -11.58 33.53 3.61
N SER A 227 -12.34 33.35 4.69
CA SER A 227 -11.99 33.82 6.05
C SER A 227 -11.63 32.69 7.02
N GLU A 228 -11.85 31.44 6.60
CA GLU A 228 -11.62 30.22 7.37
C GLU A 228 -10.15 30.03 7.73
N GLY A 229 -9.24 30.51 6.88
CA GLY A 229 -7.80 30.48 7.12
C GLY A 229 -7.21 29.07 6.98
N CYS A 230 -6.21 28.78 7.81
CA CYS A 230 -5.46 27.52 7.82
C CYS A 230 -4.91 27.26 9.23
N THR A 231 -4.21 26.15 9.42
CA THR A 231 -3.46 25.86 10.65
C THR A 231 -1.97 25.72 10.33
N THR A 232 -1.15 25.35 11.32
CA THR A 232 0.27 25.01 11.10
C THR A 232 0.44 23.88 10.09
N ASN A 233 -0.58 23.03 9.90
CA ASN A 233 -0.58 21.94 8.93
C ASN A 233 -0.39 22.43 7.48
N ALA A 234 -0.76 23.67 7.15
CA ALA A 234 -0.53 24.21 5.82
C ALA A 234 0.97 24.33 5.52
N MET A 235 1.74 24.95 6.42
CA MET A 235 3.18 25.12 6.22
C MET A 235 3.93 23.80 6.45
N ASP A 236 3.52 22.99 7.43
CA ASP A 236 4.09 21.66 7.66
C ASP A 236 3.90 20.74 6.44
N GLY A 237 2.68 20.75 5.86
CA GLY A 237 2.35 19.98 4.66
C GLY A 237 3.06 20.49 3.41
N ALA A 238 3.12 21.81 3.20
CA ALA A 238 3.87 22.41 2.10
C ALA A 238 5.37 22.08 2.19
N ALA A 239 5.92 22.07 3.41
CA ALA A 239 7.30 21.70 3.64
C ALA A 239 7.55 20.21 3.35
N ARG A 240 6.64 19.33 3.75
CA ARG A 240 6.66 17.91 3.39
C ARG A 240 6.64 17.68 1.88
N GLY A 241 5.83 18.43 1.13
CA GLY A 241 5.76 18.32 -0.33
C GLY A 241 6.87 19.07 -1.10
N GLY A 242 7.77 19.76 -0.38
CA GLY A 242 8.87 20.51 -1.00
C GLY A 242 8.43 21.80 -1.70
N HIS A 243 7.24 22.29 -1.40
CA HIS A 243 6.61 23.42 -2.08
C HIS A 243 7.10 24.76 -1.51
N LEU A 244 8.36 25.11 -1.78
CA LEU A 244 9.03 26.28 -1.23
C LEU A 244 8.25 27.59 -1.45
N GLU A 245 7.64 27.79 -2.62
CA GLU A 245 6.89 29.01 -2.91
C GLU A 245 5.60 29.13 -2.08
N VAL A 246 4.96 28.00 -1.75
CA VAL A 246 3.85 27.97 -0.80
C VAL A 246 4.36 28.27 0.62
N VAL A 247 5.49 27.69 1.04
CA VAL A 247 6.10 27.98 2.34
C VAL A 247 6.43 29.47 2.50
N LYS A 248 7.04 30.08 1.48
CA LYS A 248 7.32 31.53 1.45
C LYS A 248 6.04 32.35 1.55
N PHE A 249 5.04 32.03 0.74
CA PHE A 249 3.75 32.73 0.76
C PHE A 249 3.10 32.66 2.15
N LEU A 250 3.03 31.46 2.74
CA LEU A 250 2.46 31.27 4.08
C LEU A 250 3.29 32.02 5.14
N HIS A 251 4.62 32.02 5.04
CA HIS A 251 5.49 32.77 5.95
C HIS A 251 5.26 34.29 5.88
N GLU A 252 5.12 34.83 4.68
CA GLU A 252 5.00 36.28 4.45
C GLU A 252 3.58 36.82 4.70
N ARG A 253 2.55 36.02 4.43
CA ARG A 253 1.15 36.46 4.40
C ARG A 253 0.28 35.93 5.52
N ARG A 254 0.73 34.91 6.26
CA ARG A 254 -0.05 34.23 7.30
C ARG A 254 0.69 34.30 8.65
N ARG A 255 -0.04 34.13 9.75
CA ARG A 255 0.50 34.29 11.13
C ARG A 255 0.54 32.99 11.92
N GLU A 256 -0.08 31.94 11.39
CA GLU A 256 -0.20 30.63 12.00
C GLU A 256 1.14 29.93 12.14
N GLY A 257 2.08 30.18 11.21
CA GLY A 257 3.42 29.61 11.24
C GLY A 257 3.47 28.13 10.88
N CYS A 258 4.49 27.45 11.40
CA CYS A 258 4.68 26.00 11.29
C CYS A 258 4.91 25.39 12.67
N SER A 259 4.96 24.07 12.74
CA SER A 259 5.56 23.37 13.88
C SER A 259 6.99 22.92 13.53
N TYR A 260 7.68 22.26 14.47
CA TYR A 260 8.96 21.60 14.19
C TYR A 260 8.83 20.51 13.10
N LEU A 261 7.61 20.01 12.86
CA LEU A 261 7.35 19.00 11.84
C LEU A 261 7.62 19.50 10.42
N ALA A 262 7.54 20.80 10.14
CA ALA A 262 7.88 21.33 8.82
C ALA A 262 9.31 20.99 8.42
N MET A 263 10.28 21.20 9.32
CA MET A 263 11.68 20.90 9.03
C MET A 263 11.95 19.39 9.08
N ASP A 264 11.32 18.66 10.01
CA ASP A 264 11.42 17.20 10.08
C ASP A 264 10.94 16.53 8.77
N TYR A 265 9.78 16.94 8.27
CA TYR A 265 9.22 16.40 7.03
C TYR A 265 10.01 16.83 5.80
N ALA A 266 10.41 18.11 5.70
CA ALA A 266 11.25 18.57 4.59
C ALA A 266 12.58 17.82 4.54
N ALA A 267 13.17 17.52 5.71
CA ALA A 267 14.39 16.73 5.80
C ALA A 267 14.18 15.26 5.40
N ALA A 268 13.08 14.65 5.86
CA ALA A 268 12.72 13.28 5.54
C ALA A 268 12.46 13.02 4.04
N GLU A 269 11.88 14.00 3.34
CA GLU A 269 11.51 13.90 1.92
C GLU A 269 12.56 14.53 0.97
N GLY A 270 13.70 14.99 1.51
CA GLY A 270 14.84 15.41 0.70
C GLY A 270 14.79 16.86 0.19
N HIS A 271 13.99 17.73 0.80
CA HIS A 271 13.76 19.10 0.35
C HIS A 271 14.72 20.11 0.99
N LEU A 272 16.01 20.06 0.62
CA LEU A 272 17.07 20.89 1.21
C LEU A 272 16.77 22.40 1.19
N GLU A 273 16.21 22.93 0.09
CA GLU A 273 15.95 24.38 -0.01
C GLU A 273 14.83 24.83 0.95
N VAL A 274 13.85 23.97 1.22
CA VAL A 274 12.85 24.20 2.27
C VAL A 274 13.51 24.15 3.64
N VAL A 275 14.37 23.17 3.92
CA VAL A 275 15.12 23.07 5.19
C VAL A 275 15.95 24.34 5.44
N LYS A 276 16.68 24.84 4.43
CA LYS A 276 17.45 26.09 4.51
C LYS A 276 16.56 27.31 4.77
N PHE A 277 15.42 27.38 4.07
CA PHE A 277 14.47 28.48 4.26
C PHE A 277 13.91 28.49 5.69
N LEU A 278 13.40 27.34 6.16
CA LEU A 278 12.89 27.19 7.52
C LEU A 278 13.99 27.49 8.55
N HIS A 279 15.22 27.01 8.33
CA HIS A 279 16.36 27.29 9.20
C HIS A 279 16.63 28.79 9.39
N SER A 280 16.52 29.57 8.32
CA SER A 280 16.90 30.99 8.28
C SER A 280 15.77 31.94 8.66
N HIS A 281 14.51 31.52 8.52
CA HIS A 281 13.34 32.40 8.70
C HIS A 281 12.41 31.97 9.84
N ARG A 282 12.59 30.77 10.42
CA ARG A 282 11.75 30.19 11.47
C ARG A 282 12.57 29.81 12.70
N SER A 283 11.93 29.82 13.87
CA SER A 283 12.57 29.56 15.17
C SER A 283 12.11 28.24 15.82
N GLU A 284 11.17 27.53 15.19
CA GLU A 284 10.58 26.29 15.69
C GLU A 284 11.57 25.12 15.70
N GLY A 285 12.64 25.20 14.91
CA GLY A 285 13.70 24.19 14.86
C GLY A 285 13.23 22.88 14.22
N CYS A 286 13.91 21.79 14.58
CA CYS A 286 13.55 20.44 14.20
C CYS A 286 13.69 19.49 15.40
N SER A 287 13.27 18.24 15.25
CA SER A 287 13.62 17.19 16.21
C SER A 287 14.82 16.37 15.69
N PRO A 288 15.41 15.47 16.50
CA PRO A 288 16.40 14.50 16.00
C PRO A 288 15.88 13.65 14.83
N TRP A 289 14.56 13.60 14.63
CA TRP A 289 13.92 12.88 13.54
C TRP A 289 14.26 13.46 12.17
N ALA A 290 14.53 14.77 12.05
CA ALA A 290 15.00 15.38 10.80
C ALA A 290 16.27 14.69 10.29
N THR A 291 17.30 14.59 11.13
CA THR A 291 18.56 13.93 10.75
C THR A 291 18.36 12.42 10.57
N ASN A 292 17.63 11.77 11.47
CA ASN A 292 17.39 10.32 11.39
C ASN A 292 16.66 9.92 10.09
N SER A 293 15.65 10.69 9.68
CA SER A 293 14.88 10.43 8.47
C SER A 293 15.61 10.88 7.22
N ALA A 294 16.33 12.02 7.23
CA ALA A 294 17.19 12.40 6.12
C ALA A 294 18.28 11.36 5.84
N ALA A 295 18.84 10.76 6.89
CA ALA A 295 19.80 9.66 6.77
C ALA A 295 19.16 8.41 6.17
N GLY A 296 17.96 8.04 6.62
CA GLY A 296 17.18 6.93 6.06
C GLY A 296 16.62 7.16 4.65
N GLY A 297 16.49 8.42 4.22
CA GLY A 297 16.09 8.80 2.86
C GLY A 297 17.26 8.98 1.88
N GLY A 298 18.50 8.82 2.35
CA GLY A 298 19.68 8.98 1.49
C GLY A 298 20.06 10.45 1.22
N HIS A 299 19.60 11.39 2.04
CA HIS A 299 19.76 12.83 1.81
C HIS A 299 21.02 13.39 2.50
N LEU A 300 22.21 12.97 2.04
CA LEU A 300 23.50 13.37 2.63
C LEU A 300 23.68 14.89 2.76
N SER A 301 23.23 15.66 1.77
CA SER A 301 23.33 17.13 1.79
C SER A 301 22.53 17.76 2.94
N ILE A 302 21.38 17.17 3.29
CA ILE A 302 20.56 17.59 4.42
C ILE A 302 21.20 17.15 5.73
N VAL A 303 21.71 15.91 5.81
CA VAL A 303 22.42 15.42 7.01
C VAL A 303 23.62 16.33 7.34
N LYS A 304 24.44 16.70 6.35
CA LYS A 304 25.54 17.65 6.51
C LYS A 304 25.05 19.03 6.95
N PHE A 305 24.03 19.55 6.28
CA PHE A 305 23.47 20.86 6.61
C PHE A 305 22.95 20.91 8.06
N LEU A 306 22.18 19.91 8.48
CA LEU A 306 21.67 19.82 9.85
C LEU A 306 22.82 19.66 10.85
N HIS A 307 23.81 18.82 10.56
CA HIS A 307 24.99 18.67 11.42
C HIS A 307 25.76 20.00 11.63
N GLU A 308 25.97 20.76 10.56
CA GLU A 308 26.76 22.00 10.58
C GLU A 308 26.00 23.18 11.20
N ASN A 309 24.66 23.19 11.12
CA ASN A 309 23.86 24.39 11.36
C ASN A 309 22.81 24.24 12.48
N ARG A 310 22.63 23.04 13.04
CA ARG A 310 21.62 22.72 14.06
C ARG A 310 22.24 21.94 15.22
N THR A 311 21.59 21.99 16.38
CA THR A 311 22.12 21.42 17.64
C THR A 311 21.31 20.23 18.15
N GLU A 312 20.14 19.99 17.57
CA GLU A 312 19.18 18.95 17.97
C GLU A 312 19.73 17.55 17.74
N GLY A 313 20.67 17.40 16.80
CA GLY A 313 21.44 16.18 16.62
C GLY A 313 20.67 15.03 15.96
N CYS A 314 21.02 13.81 16.34
CA CYS A 314 20.41 12.58 15.86
C CYS A 314 20.35 11.53 16.98
N THR A 315 19.85 10.33 16.69
CA THR A 315 19.98 9.16 17.56
C THR A 315 20.65 8.02 16.80
N GLU A 316 20.89 6.87 17.45
CA GLU A 316 21.40 5.64 16.83
C GLU A 316 20.66 5.27 15.52
N ARG A 317 19.36 5.62 15.45
CA ARG A 317 18.49 5.42 14.29
C ARG A 317 18.99 6.09 13.01
N ALA A 318 19.83 7.12 13.08
CA ALA A 318 20.37 7.74 11.88
C ALA A 318 21.29 6.76 11.12
N ILE A 319 22.20 6.09 11.82
CA ILE A 319 23.05 5.06 11.19
C ILE A 319 22.23 3.81 10.87
N ASP A 320 21.34 3.37 11.76
CA ASP A 320 20.50 2.17 11.51
C ASP A 320 19.68 2.33 10.22
N ARG A 321 19.03 3.48 10.02
CA ARG A 321 18.23 3.75 8.82
C ARG A 321 19.09 4.00 7.58
N ALA A 322 20.21 4.69 7.71
CA ALA A 322 21.14 4.87 6.59
C ALA A 322 21.70 3.52 6.11
N ALA A 323 21.99 2.61 7.05
CA ALA A 323 22.46 1.27 6.76
C ALA A 323 21.38 0.41 6.10
N SER A 324 20.14 0.50 6.60
CA SER A 324 18.96 -0.14 5.99
C SER A 324 18.74 0.27 4.53
N GLY A 325 18.96 1.55 4.19
CA GLY A 325 18.88 2.07 2.82
C GLY A 325 20.16 1.92 1.98
N GLY A 326 21.23 1.35 2.54
CA GLY A 326 22.49 1.13 1.82
C GLY A 326 23.34 2.38 1.58
N TYR A 327 23.06 3.48 2.29
CA TYR A 327 23.71 4.78 2.11
C TYR A 327 25.06 4.86 2.83
N LEU A 328 26.07 4.16 2.30
CA LEU A 328 27.40 4.05 2.92
C LEU A 328 28.04 5.40 3.23
N GLU A 329 27.93 6.39 2.34
CA GLU A 329 28.51 7.73 2.56
C GLU A 329 27.90 8.44 3.78
N ILE A 330 26.59 8.23 4.03
CA ILE A 330 25.92 8.78 5.21
C ILE A 330 26.36 8.03 6.47
N VAL A 331 26.46 6.70 6.39
CA VAL A 331 26.97 5.87 7.50
C VAL A 331 28.38 6.30 7.89
N GLN A 332 29.28 6.51 6.92
CA GLN A 332 30.64 7.02 7.13
C GLN A 332 30.63 8.41 7.75
N PHE A 333 29.87 9.34 7.17
CA PHE A 333 29.79 10.70 7.68
C PHE A 333 29.30 10.74 9.13
N LEU A 334 28.22 10.02 9.44
CA LEU A 334 27.69 9.94 10.80
C LEU A 334 28.67 9.25 11.74
N HIS A 335 29.33 8.17 11.32
CA HIS A 335 30.35 7.50 12.12
C HIS A 335 31.50 8.44 12.51
N GLU A 336 31.99 9.24 11.57
CA GLU A 336 33.13 10.15 11.78
C GLU A 336 32.75 11.39 12.60
N ASN A 337 31.51 11.88 12.48
CA ASN A 337 31.13 13.19 13.00
C ASN A 337 30.13 13.14 14.17
N ARG A 338 29.57 11.98 14.51
CA ARG A 338 28.52 11.84 15.53
C ARG A 338 28.84 10.73 16.56
N PRO A 339 28.75 11.03 17.88
CA PRO A 339 29.06 10.06 18.92
C PRO A 339 27.94 9.03 19.18
N GLU A 340 26.73 9.23 18.66
CA GLU A 340 25.55 8.42 18.99
C GLU A 340 25.67 6.94 18.59
N GLY A 341 26.49 6.61 17.59
CA GLY A 341 26.68 5.23 17.16
C GLY A 341 25.48 4.64 16.42
N CYS A 342 25.35 3.32 16.47
CA CYS A 342 24.22 2.57 15.89
C CYS A 342 23.78 1.46 16.84
N THR A 343 22.81 0.65 16.41
CA THR A 343 22.46 -0.60 17.10
C THR A 343 22.82 -1.81 16.22
N MET A 344 22.54 -3.02 16.69
CA MET A 344 22.61 -4.23 15.86
C MET A 344 21.67 -4.15 14.64
N GLU A 345 20.62 -3.31 14.69
CA GLU A 345 19.67 -3.11 13.59
C GLU A 345 20.37 -2.62 12.32
N ALA A 346 21.44 -1.81 12.43
CA ALA A 346 22.19 -1.34 11.27
C ALA A 346 22.74 -2.49 10.41
N MET A 347 23.42 -3.45 11.03
CA MET A 347 24.02 -4.58 10.30
C MET A 347 22.96 -5.61 9.91
N ASP A 348 21.96 -5.85 10.77
CA ASP A 348 20.85 -6.76 10.48
C ASP A 348 20.04 -6.28 9.26
N ALA A 349 19.67 -4.99 9.22
CA ALA A 349 18.91 -4.40 8.12
C ALA A 349 19.75 -4.29 6.84
N ALA A 350 21.00 -3.82 6.93
CA ALA A 350 21.91 -3.80 5.77
C ALA A 350 22.07 -5.20 5.16
N SER A 351 22.09 -6.24 5.99
CA SER A 351 22.16 -7.64 5.53
C SER A 351 20.86 -8.08 4.85
N CYS A 352 19.70 -7.74 5.43
CA CYS A 352 18.38 -8.02 4.87
C CYS A 352 18.19 -7.43 3.47
N PHE A 353 18.74 -6.24 3.20
CA PHE A 353 18.62 -5.56 1.90
C PHE A 353 19.84 -5.75 0.98
N GLY A 354 20.80 -6.58 1.38
CA GLY A 354 21.92 -6.96 0.51
C GLY A 354 23.04 -5.92 0.40
N HIS A 355 23.12 -4.97 1.32
CA HIS A 355 24.08 -3.87 1.33
C HIS A 355 25.44 -4.32 1.90
N LEU A 356 26.13 -5.22 1.20
CA LEU A 356 27.38 -5.85 1.65
C LEU A 356 28.47 -4.84 2.06
N GLU A 357 28.63 -3.74 1.33
CA GLU A 357 29.67 -2.75 1.64
C GLU A 357 29.37 -1.98 2.95
N VAL A 358 28.10 -1.78 3.28
CA VAL A 358 27.68 -1.26 4.58
C VAL A 358 27.94 -2.29 5.68
N VAL A 359 27.62 -3.56 5.46
CA VAL A 359 27.89 -4.65 6.41
C VAL A 359 29.38 -4.73 6.74
N LYS A 360 30.25 -4.72 5.72
CA LYS A 360 31.71 -4.69 5.89
C LYS A 360 32.15 -3.46 6.67
N PHE A 361 31.67 -2.28 6.30
CA PHE A 361 32.03 -1.05 6.99
C PHE A 361 31.66 -1.10 8.47
N LEU A 362 30.42 -1.49 8.78
CA LEU A 362 29.95 -1.62 10.17
C LEU A 362 30.78 -2.64 10.94
N HIS A 363 31.12 -3.78 10.34
CA HIS A 363 31.95 -4.79 11.01
C HIS A 363 33.35 -4.31 11.35
N PHE A 364 34.02 -3.60 10.42
CA PHE A 364 35.41 -3.18 10.63
C PHE A 364 35.53 -1.92 11.51
N ASN A 365 34.47 -1.11 11.62
CA ASN A 365 34.55 0.22 12.26
C ASN A 365 33.65 0.35 13.50
N ARG A 366 32.77 -0.62 13.78
CA ARG A 366 31.80 -0.58 14.89
C ARG A 366 31.83 -1.90 15.69
N ASN A 367 31.44 -1.82 16.96
CA ASN A 367 31.52 -2.94 17.92
C ASN A 367 30.14 -3.52 18.27
N GLU A 368 29.07 -2.87 17.84
CA GLU A 368 27.68 -3.23 18.11
C GLU A 368 27.32 -4.61 17.52
N GLY A 369 27.94 -4.98 16.40
CA GLY A 369 27.78 -6.29 15.78
C GLY A 369 26.44 -6.49 15.08
N CYS A 370 26.01 -7.74 14.98
CA CYS A 370 24.72 -8.15 14.41
C CYS A 370 24.05 -9.21 15.28
N SER A 371 22.79 -9.51 15.02
CA SER A 371 22.13 -10.69 15.57
C SER A 371 22.09 -11.84 14.55
N GLN A 372 21.49 -12.97 14.92
CA GLN A 372 21.19 -14.06 13.97
C GLN A 372 20.29 -13.59 12.82
N SER A 373 19.54 -12.49 13.03
CA SER A 373 18.65 -11.90 12.03
C SER A 373 19.41 -11.41 10.79
N ALA A 374 20.68 -11.02 10.91
CA ALA A 374 21.49 -10.61 9.75
C ALA A 374 21.59 -11.73 8.71
N MET A 375 22.03 -12.92 9.14
CA MET A 375 22.19 -14.07 8.24
C MET A 375 20.84 -14.66 7.84
N ASP A 376 19.89 -14.75 8.78
CA ASP A 376 18.52 -15.25 8.50
C ASP A 376 17.80 -14.39 7.46
N SER A 377 17.87 -13.06 7.60
CA SER A 377 17.20 -12.13 6.68
C SER A 377 17.93 -12.02 5.34
N ALA A 378 19.27 -12.00 5.33
CA ALA A 378 20.03 -12.05 4.09
C ALA A 378 19.71 -13.32 3.29
N ALA A 379 19.58 -14.46 3.97
CA ALA A 379 19.21 -15.73 3.33
C ALA A 379 17.77 -15.70 2.80
N ARG A 380 16.82 -15.22 3.59
CA ARG A 380 15.42 -15.05 3.19
C ARG A 380 15.26 -14.14 1.97
N CYS A 381 16.07 -13.09 1.85
CA CYS A 381 16.05 -12.14 0.74
C CYS A 381 16.99 -12.53 -0.43
N GLY A 382 17.71 -13.65 -0.32
CA GLY A 382 18.49 -14.21 -1.43
C GLY A 382 19.87 -13.57 -1.63
N HIS A 383 20.38 -12.83 -0.65
CA HIS A 383 21.66 -12.13 -0.73
C HIS A 383 22.84 -13.06 -0.38
N LEU A 384 23.15 -14.01 -1.29
CA LEU A 384 24.19 -15.01 -1.10
C LEU A 384 25.56 -14.39 -0.73
N ASN A 385 25.97 -13.32 -1.40
CA ASN A 385 27.23 -12.62 -1.12
C ASN A 385 27.32 -12.09 0.33
N VAL A 386 26.20 -11.65 0.91
CA VAL A 386 26.13 -11.23 2.32
C VAL A 386 26.17 -12.45 3.24
N VAL A 387 25.44 -13.53 2.90
CA VAL A 387 25.45 -14.78 3.67
C VAL A 387 26.86 -15.38 3.74
N GLU A 388 27.55 -15.49 2.60
CA GLU A 388 28.95 -15.95 2.50
C GLU A 388 29.86 -15.11 3.38
N TRP A 389 29.77 -13.78 3.25
CA TRP A 389 30.63 -12.88 3.99
C TRP A 389 30.37 -12.93 5.50
N LEU A 390 29.11 -12.95 5.94
CA LEU A 390 28.73 -13.11 7.35
C LEU A 390 29.17 -14.48 7.88
N PHE A 391 29.11 -15.53 7.06
CA PHE A 391 29.58 -16.86 7.43
C PHE A 391 31.08 -16.86 7.77
N GLU A 392 31.89 -16.22 6.93
CA GLU A 392 33.34 -16.15 7.11
C GLU A 392 33.78 -15.23 8.25
N ASN A 393 33.03 -14.16 8.53
CA ASN A 393 33.50 -13.07 9.39
C ASN A 393 32.73 -12.92 10.71
N ARG A 394 31.60 -13.63 10.90
CA ARG A 394 30.73 -13.52 12.09
C ARG A 394 30.42 -14.87 12.74
N THR A 395 30.25 -14.85 14.05
CA THR A 395 30.09 -16.04 14.90
C THR A 395 28.67 -16.28 15.39
N GLU A 396 27.77 -15.31 15.21
CA GLU A 396 26.37 -15.36 15.64
C GLU A 396 25.58 -16.48 14.96
N GLY A 397 25.98 -16.84 13.74
CA GLY A 397 25.37 -17.90 12.96
C GLY A 397 23.99 -17.52 12.40
N CYS A 398 23.22 -18.55 12.07
CA CYS A 398 21.85 -18.44 11.58
C CYS A 398 20.97 -19.45 12.32
N SER A 399 19.66 -19.20 12.34
CA SER A 399 18.66 -20.16 12.79
C SER A 399 18.12 -20.99 11.63
N THR A 400 17.13 -21.85 11.89
CA THR A 400 16.40 -22.55 10.83
C THR A 400 15.61 -21.61 9.93
N GLU A 401 15.37 -20.36 10.36
CA GLU A 401 14.69 -19.34 9.55
C GLU A 401 15.47 -18.95 8.30
N ALA A 402 16.80 -19.05 8.29
CA ALA A 402 17.59 -18.83 7.08
C ALA A 402 17.19 -19.80 5.96
N MET A 403 17.10 -21.09 6.29
CA MET A 403 16.71 -22.15 5.34
C MET A 403 15.23 -22.10 4.99
N ASP A 404 14.36 -21.96 5.99
CA ASP A 404 12.91 -21.92 5.79
C ASP A 404 12.48 -20.66 5.00
N GLY A 405 13.08 -19.51 5.30
CA GLY A 405 12.84 -18.25 4.61
C GLY A 405 13.38 -18.24 3.18
N ALA A 406 14.60 -18.73 2.97
CA ALA A 406 15.15 -18.92 1.63
C ALA A 406 14.28 -19.87 0.78
N ALA A 407 13.66 -20.87 1.41
CA ALA A 407 12.75 -21.79 0.73
C ALA A 407 11.45 -21.11 0.28
N TRP A 408 10.87 -20.24 1.10
CA TRP A 408 9.66 -19.47 0.76
C TRP A 408 9.83 -18.63 -0.51
N PHE A 409 10.99 -17.98 -0.69
CA PHE A 409 11.28 -17.11 -1.84
C PHE A 409 12.10 -17.80 -2.96
N GLY A 410 12.40 -19.10 -2.80
CA GLY A 410 12.99 -19.90 -3.87
C GLY A 410 14.51 -19.72 -4.05
N HIS A 411 15.23 -19.27 -3.03
CA HIS A 411 16.67 -18.99 -3.09
C HIS A 411 17.54 -20.25 -2.92
N LEU A 412 17.50 -21.13 -3.92
CA LEU A 412 18.18 -22.43 -3.88
C LEU A 412 19.69 -22.34 -3.63
N GLU A 413 20.40 -21.40 -4.24
CA GLU A 413 21.86 -21.29 -4.07
C GLU A 413 22.26 -20.91 -2.64
N VAL A 414 21.47 -20.05 -1.97
CA VAL A 414 21.64 -19.75 -0.55
C VAL A 414 21.45 -21.00 0.30
N MET A 415 20.41 -21.78 0.01
CA MET A 415 20.12 -23.01 0.76
C MET A 415 21.22 -24.06 0.58
N ARG A 416 21.75 -24.20 -0.65
CA ARG A 416 22.89 -25.07 -0.93
C ARG A 416 24.11 -24.66 -0.14
N PHE A 417 24.45 -23.36 -0.14
CA PHE A 417 25.57 -22.84 0.63
C PHE A 417 25.42 -23.13 2.13
N LEU A 418 24.24 -22.85 2.71
CA LEU A 418 23.98 -23.08 4.14
C LEU A 418 24.03 -24.57 4.53
N HIS A 419 23.57 -25.45 3.63
CA HIS A 419 23.65 -26.90 3.79
C HIS A 419 25.08 -27.42 3.72
N GLU A 420 25.83 -27.03 2.69
CA GLU A 420 27.22 -27.45 2.46
C GLU A 420 28.14 -27.01 3.61
N ASN A 421 27.84 -25.88 4.25
CA ASN A 421 28.62 -25.34 5.37
C ASN A 421 28.05 -25.69 6.77
N GLY A 422 27.01 -26.54 6.85
CA GLY A 422 26.53 -27.14 8.10
C GLY A 422 25.95 -26.16 9.15
N ARG A 423 25.60 -24.92 8.79
CA ARG A 423 25.11 -23.91 9.76
C ARG A 423 23.61 -23.95 10.03
N ALA A 424 22.80 -24.47 9.11
CA ALA A 424 21.36 -24.49 9.31
C ALA A 424 20.72 -25.79 8.79
N GLY A 425 19.87 -26.37 9.64
CA GLY A 425 18.83 -27.28 9.19
C GLY A 425 17.61 -26.50 8.71
N CYS A 426 16.64 -27.21 8.17
CA CYS A 426 15.31 -26.68 7.88
C CYS A 426 14.26 -27.38 8.74
N THR A 427 13.12 -26.72 8.97
CA THR A 427 11.97 -27.37 9.58
C THR A 427 11.06 -27.98 8.49
N ARG A 428 10.00 -28.69 8.90
CA ARG A 428 8.96 -29.15 7.95
C ARG A 428 8.27 -27.98 7.22
N ARG A 429 8.41 -26.76 7.73
CA ARG A 429 7.89 -25.55 7.11
C ARG A 429 8.57 -25.26 5.78
N ALA A 430 9.89 -25.46 5.64
CA ALA A 430 10.62 -25.13 4.41
C ALA A 430 10.00 -25.76 3.16
N ILE A 431 9.64 -27.06 3.21
CA ILE A 431 9.05 -27.76 2.06
C ILE A 431 7.66 -27.22 1.73
N ARG A 432 6.84 -26.97 2.76
CA ARG A 432 5.50 -26.38 2.59
C ARG A 432 5.60 -24.98 1.98
N ASP A 433 6.51 -24.18 2.50
CA ASP A 433 6.71 -22.78 2.11
C ASP A 433 7.25 -22.68 0.67
N ALA A 434 8.20 -23.55 0.29
CA ALA A 434 8.65 -23.69 -1.10
C ALA A 434 7.51 -24.07 -2.06
N LEU A 435 6.63 -25.01 -1.66
CA LEU A 435 5.48 -25.40 -2.47
C LEU A 435 4.42 -24.29 -2.56
N ILE A 436 4.16 -23.55 -1.48
CA ILE A 436 3.26 -22.39 -1.49
C ILE A 436 3.79 -21.29 -2.42
N GLY A 437 5.11 -21.02 -2.39
CA GLY A 437 5.78 -20.08 -3.29
C GLY A 437 5.91 -20.58 -4.75
N GLY A 438 5.57 -21.84 -5.03
CA GLY A 438 5.70 -22.44 -6.36
C GLY A 438 7.13 -22.80 -6.75
N HIS A 439 8.04 -22.90 -5.77
CA HIS A 439 9.47 -23.16 -5.97
C HIS A 439 9.77 -24.67 -6.03
N VAL A 440 9.31 -25.33 -7.09
CA VAL A 440 9.42 -26.79 -7.31
C VAL A 440 10.86 -27.32 -7.18
N LYS A 441 11.85 -26.60 -7.71
CA LYS A 441 13.27 -27.00 -7.62
C LYS A 441 13.76 -27.03 -6.16
N VAL A 442 13.35 -26.04 -5.37
CA VAL A 442 13.68 -25.98 -3.95
C VAL A 442 12.98 -27.10 -3.18
N ALA A 443 11.70 -27.34 -3.47
CA ALA A 443 10.93 -28.40 -2.83
C ALA A 443 11.55 -29.80 -3.09
N ARG A 444 11.95 -30.08 -4.34
CA ARG A 444 12.64 -31.32 -4.70
C ARG A 444 13.96 -31.46 -3.94
N TRP A 445 14.79 -30.41 -3.97
CA TRP A 445 16.07 -30.41 -3.29
C TRP A 445 15.92 -30.62 -1.77
N LEU A 446 14.93 -29.99 -1.14
CA LEU A 446 14.63 -30.19 0.28
C LEU A 446 14.24 -31.64 0.60
N ALA A 447 13.38 -32.26 -0.21
CA ALA A 447 12.92 -33.64 0.00
C ALA A 447 14.06 -34.67 -0.18
N GLU A 448 14.99 -34.40 -1.11
CA GLU A 448 16.17 -35.23 -1.34
C GLU A 448 17.15 -35.18 -0.16
N ASN A 449 17.36 -33.98 0.42
CA ASN A 449 18.43 -33.75 1.40
C ASN A 449 17.97 -33.83 2.87
N TYR A 450 16.68 -33.66 3.17
CA TYR A 450 16.18 -33.60 4.55
C TYR A 450 15.02 -34.58 4.78
N ALA A 451 15.21 -35.55 5.69
CA ALA A 451 14.22 -36.58 5.98
C ALA A 451 12.87 -36.02 6.47
N GLN A 452 12.90 -34.94 7.25
CA GLN A 452 11.70 -34.24 7.72
C GLN A 452 10.93 -33.54 6.59
N CYS A 453 11.56 -33.28 5.45
CA CYS A 453 10.95 -32.67 4.28
C CYS A 453 10.49 -33.70 3.24
N ARG A 454 10.66 -35.01 3.50
CA ARG A 454 10.14 -36.08 2.64
C ARG A 454 8.62 -36.15 2.73
N ILE A 455 7.98 -36.26 1.57
CA ILE A 455 6.53 -36.39 1.44
C ILE A 455 6.20 -37.81 1.00
N GLY A 456 5.91 -38.71 1.94
CA GLY A 456 5.45 -40.08 1.65
C GLY A 456 6.40 -40.95 0.81
N HIS A 457 5.99 -42.18 0.49
CA HIS A 457 6.75 -43.15 -0.32
C HIS A 457 6.63 -42.93 -1.85
N ALA A 458 5.94 -41.88 -2.28
CA ALA A 458 5.80 -41.55 -3.70
C ALA A 458 6.78 -40.42 -4.02
N ASP A 459 7.72 -40.68 -4.91
CA ASP A 459 8.58 -39.65 -5.48
C ASP A 459 7.71 -38.49 -5.99
N LEU A 460 8.19 -37.26 -5.83
CA LEU A 460 7.57 -36.06 -6.39
C LEU A 460 7.58 -36.16 -7.93
N VAL A 461 6.59 -36.86 -8.50
CA VAL A 461 6.34 -36.90 -9.94
C VAL A 461 5.62 -35.61 -10.29
N PHE A 462 6.37 -34.68 -10.88
CA PHE A 462 5.87 -33.42 -11.44
C PHE A 462 5.51 -33.59 -12.91
#